data_AF-F9QAP0-F1
#
_entry.id   AF-F9QAP0-F1
#
_cell.length_a   1.000
_cell.length_b   1.000
_cell.length_c   1.000
_cell.angle_alpha   90.00
_cell.angle_beta   90.00
_cell.angle_gamma   90.00
#
_symmetry.space_group_name_H-M   'P 1'
#
loop_
_entity.id
_entity.type
_entity.pdbx_description
1 polymer ?
#
loop_
_entity_poly.entity_id
_entity_poly.type
_entity_poly.pdbx_seq_one_letter_code
_entity_poly.pdbx_strand_id
1 'polypeptide(L)'
;MNNQPDQGPMNNIRELLQAANYPQQTIISIGATRYTEFGEHNFLKPGDIAIIAVYPGNRYSPQQIVEMAEHGAFDEGISVLQQEVKE
;
A
#
# COMPACT_ATOMS: atom_id res chain seq x y z
N MET A 1 8.69 -4.82 -12.11
CA MET A 1 8.97 -3.72 -11.15
C MET A 1 8.54 -2.41 -11.78
N ASN A 2 7.98 -1.46 -11.02
CA ASN A 2 7.68 -0.12 -11.53
C ASN A 2 8.98 0.70 -11.76
N ASN A 3 8.84 1.99 -12.08
CA ASN A 3 9.94 2.93 -12.34
C ASN A 3 10.09 3.99 -11.23
N GLN A 4 9.74 3.66 -9.98
CA GLN A 4 9.84 4.61 -8.86
C GLN A 4 11.31 4.99 -8.59
N PRO A 5 11.66 6.29 -8.63
CA PRO A 5 13.01 6.75 -8.30
C PRO A 5 13.19 6.91 -6.77
N ASP A 6 14.43 7.12 -6.35
CA ASP A 6 14.70 7.70 -5.03
C ASP A 6 14.27 9.16 -5.01
N GLN A 7 13.27 9.50 -4.21
CA GLN A 7 12.79 10.88 -4.07
C GLN A 7 12.03 11.08 -2.75
N GLY A 8 12.52 11.99 -1.91
CA GLY A 8 11.93 12.23 -0.59
C GLY A 8 11.95 10.95 0.25
N PRO A 9 10.79 10.46 0.73
CA PRO A 9 10.70 9.19 1.47
C PRO A 9 10.55 7.95 0.58
N MET A 10 10.47 8.13 -0.75
CA MET A 10 10.38 7.02 -1.70
C MET A 10 11.77 6.46 -1.99
N ASN A 11 11.88 5.13 -1.97
CA ASN A 11 13.11 4.42 -2.31
C ASN A 11 12.98 3.72 -3.68
N ASN A 12 14.08 3.62 -4.41
CA ASN A 12 14.21 2.84 -5.63
C ASN A 12 14.33 1.34 -5.30
N ILE A 13 13.18 0.68 -5.22
CA ILE A 13 13.08 -0.74 -4.85
C ILE A 13 13.85 -1.65 -5.84
N ARG A 14 13.96 -1.24 -7.11
CA ARG A 14 14.68 -2.03 -8.13
C ARG A 14 16.18 -2.12 -7.79
N GLU A 15 16.79 -0.99 -7.47
CA GLU A 15 18.21 -0.93 -7.12
C GLU A 15 18.48 -1.62 -5.79
N LEU A 16 17.60 -1.47 -4.79
CA LEU A 16 17.70 -2.18 -3.51
C LEU A 16 17.69 -3.71 -3.69
N LEU A 17 16.79 -4.24 -4.52
CA LEU A 17 16.72 -5.67 -4.80
C LEU A 17 17.94 -6.17 -5.58
N GLN A 18 18.46 -5.38 -6.51
CA GLN A 18 19.70 -5.70 -7.22
C GLN A 18 20.90 -5.74 -6.26
N ALA A 19 21.04 -4.74 -5.38
CA ALA A 19 22.10 -4.69 -4.37
C ALA A 19 22.02 -5.86 -3.36
N ALA A 20 20.80 -6.35 -3.09
CA ALA A 20 20.55 -7.53 -2.26
C ALA A 20 20.67 -8.87 -3.03
N ASN A 21 21.10 -8.85 -4.29
CA ASN A 21 21.22 -10.03 -5.14
C ASN A 21 19.91 -10.83 -5.32
N TYR A 22 18.80 -10.12 -5.54
CA TYR A 22 17.49 -10.69 -5.88
C TYR A 22 17.06 -11.86 -4.96
N PRO A 23 16.86 -11.61 -3.66
CA PRO A 23 16.48 -12.67 -2.73
C PRO A 23 15.12 -13.27 -3.10
N GLN A 24 14.92 -14.56 -2.79
CA GLN A 24 13.63 -15.22 -3.03
C GLN A 24 12.51 -14.69 -2.12
N GLN A 25 12.86 -14.07 -1.00
CA GLN A 25 11.94 -13.51 -0.03
C GLN A 25 12.43 -12.13 0.43
N THR A 26 11.49 -11.23 0.72
CA THR A 26 11.80 -9.88 1.18
C THR A 26 10.75 -9.43 2.19
N ILE A 27 11.18 -8.70 3.21
CA ILE A 27 10.30 -8.00 4.15
C ILE A 27 10.33 -6.52 3.76
N ILE A 28 9.16 -5.96 3.47
CA ILE A 28 9.01 -4.54 3.14
C ILE A 28 8.23 -3.89 4.28
N SER A 29 8.89 -3.00 5.00
CA SER A 29 8.25 -2.16 6.02
C SER A 29 7.85 -0.83 5.39
N ILE A 30 6.56 -0.50 5.43
CA ILE A 30 6.01 0.73 4.86
C ILE A 30 5.56 1.63 5.99
N GLY A 31 6.11 2.84 6.06
CA GLY A 31 5.54 3.93 6.85
C GLY A 31 4.52 4.68 6.00
N ALA A 32 3.31 4.89 6.50
CA ALA A 32 2.31 5.71 5.83
C ALA A 32 2.42 7.16 6.34
N THR A 33 3.18 8.01 5.65
CA THR A 33 3.04 9.46 5.88
C THR A 33 2.04 10.05 4.89
N ARG A 34 1.36 11.12 5.28
CA ARG A 34 0.39 11.85 4.45
C ARG A 34 1.04 12.44 3.19
N TYR A 35 0.88 11.76 2.06
CA TYR A 35 1.47 12.16 0.77
C TYR A 35 0.47 12.77 -0.21
N THR A 36 -0.82 12.67 0.08
CA THR A 36 -1.88 13.21 -0.76
C THR A 36 -2.46 14.47 -0.13
N GLU A 37 -2.89 15.43 -0.96
CA GLU A 37 -3.60 16.63 -0.48
C GLU A 37 -4.79 16.25 0.41
N PHE A 38 -5.47 15.14 0.09
CA PHE A 38 -6.50 14.56 0.94
C PHE A 38 -5.96 14.18 2.33
N GLY A 39 -4.87 13.42 2.41
CA GLY A 39 -4.26 12.99 3.67
C GLY A 39 -3.63 14.13 4.49
N GLU A 40 -3.35 15.28 3.89
CA GLU A 40 -2.88 16.46 4.62
C GLU A 40 -3.98 17.13 5.45
N HIS A 41 -5.23 17.03 5.01
CA HIS A 41 -6.37 17.69 5.62
C HIS A 41 -7.34 16.72 6.32
N ASN A 42 -7.20 15.42 6.10
CA ASN A 42 -8.07 14.39 6.65
C ASN A 42 -7.27 13.47 7.58
N PHE A 43 -7.61 13.50 8.86
CA PHE A 43 -6.99 12.68 9.91
C PHE A 43 -7.92 11.55 10.31
N LEU A 44 -7.33 10.39 10.59
CA LEU A 44 -8.05 9.24 11.15
C LEU A 44 -8.59 9.57 12.54
N LYS A 45 -9.79 9.07 12.83
CA LYS A 45 -10.49 9.19 14.11
C LYS A 45 -10.81 7.82 14.67
N PRO A 46 -11.01 7.69 15.99
CA PRO A 46 -11.54 6.47 16.57
C PRO A 46 -12.83 6.02 15.87
N GLY A 47 -12.91 4.74 15.54
CA GLY A 47 -14.00 4.13 14.77
C GLY A 47 -13.81 4.13 13.25
N ASP A 48 -12.82 4.85 12.71
CA ASP A 48 -12.49 4.76 11.28
C ASP A 48 -11.91 3.38 10.94
N ILE A 49 -12.18 2.90 9.73
CA ILE A 49 -11.58 1.67 9.19
C ILE A 49 -10.46 2.06 8.23
N ALA A 50 -9.22 1.72 8.59
CA ALA A 50 -8.05 1.85 7.74
C ALA A 50 -7.80 0.53 6.99
N ILE A 51 -7.65 0.61 5.67
CA ILE A 51 -7.38 -0.54 4.80
C ILE A 51 -6.10 -0.28 3.99
N ILE A 52 -5.15 -1.20 4.07
CA ILE A 52 -3.97 -1.26 3.20
C ILE A 52 -4.07 -2.52 2.35
N ALA A 53 -4.10 -2.37 1.02
CA ALA A 53 -4.19 -3.48 0.07
C ALA A 53 -2.99 -3.49 -0.87
N VAL A 54 -2.33 -4.64 -0.97
CA VAL A 54 -1.28 -4.92 -1.97
C VAL A 54 -1.86 -5.85 -3.01
N TYR A 55 -1.87 -5.42 -4.28
CA TYR A 55 -2.53 -6.13 -5.38
C TYR A 55 -1.69 -6.12 -6.67
N PRO A 56 -1.88 -7.11 -7.55
CA PRO A 56 -1.24 -7.10 -8.87
C PRO A 56 -1.80 -5.99 -9.76
N GLY A 57 -1.02 -4.92 -9.97
CA GLY A 57 -1.44 -3.76 -10.78
C GLY A 57 -1.63 -4.03 -12.28
N ASN A 58 -1.25 -5.22 -12.77
CA ASN A 58 -1.58 -5.67 -14.13
C ASN A 58 -2.93 -6.40 -14.23
N ARG A 59 -3.56 -6.73 -13.09
CA ARG A 59 -4.84 -7.45 -13.02
C ARG A 59 -5.97 -6.56 -12.51
N TYR A 60 -5.69 -5.64 -11.59
CA TYR A 60 -6.69 -4.77 -10.98
C TYR A 60 -6.35 -3.29 -11.15
N SER A 61 -7.38 -2.47 -11.32
CA SER A 61 -7.30 -1.01 -11.25
C SER A 61 -7.51 -0.51 -9.81
N PRO A 62 -7.04 0.70 -9.47
CA PRO A 62 -7.34 1.31 -8.16
C PRO A 62 -8.84 1.37 -7.85
N GLN A 63 -9.68 1.63 -8.85
CA GLN A 63 -11.14 1.72 -8.66
C GLN A 63 -11.75 0.38 -8.26
N GLN A 64 -11.31 -0.72 -8.88
CA GLN A 64 -11.77 -2.07 -8.51
C GLN A 64 -11.39 -2.41 -7.07
N ILE A 65 -10.20 -1.98 -6.63
CA ILE A 65 -9.76 -2.19 -5.23
C ILE A 65 -10.59 -1.37 -4.25
N VAL A 66 -11.01 -0.15 -4.63
CA VAL A 66 -11.93 0.66 -3.82
C VAL A 66 -13.29 -0.02 -3.72
N GLU A 67 -13.88 -0.50 -4.82
CA GLU A 67 -15.15 -1.24 -4.81
C GLU A 67 -15.07 -2.49 -3.91
N MET A 68 -13.99 -3.27 -4.01
CA MET A 68 -13.76 -4.42 -3.12
C MET A 68 -13.68 -4.02 -1.64
N ALA A 69 -13.02 -2.90 -1.34
CA ALA A 69 -12.89 -2.37 0.02
C ALA A 69 -14.25 -1.91 0.59
N GLU A 70 -15.09 -1.27 -0.23
CA GLU A 70 -16.45 -0.85 0.15
C GLU A 70 -17.36 -2.05 0.46
N HIS A 71 -17.16 -3.17 -0.26
CA HIS A 71 -17.89 -4.41 -0.02
C HIS A 71 -17.25 -5.32 1.05
N GLY A 72 -16.05 -5.00 1.52
CA GLY A 72 -15.31 -5.81 2.50
C GLY A 72 -14.91 -7.20 1.98
N ALA A 73 -14.80 -7.37 0.67
CA ALA A 73 -14.52 -8.65 0.03
C ALA A 73 -13.44 -8.47 -1.05
N PHE A 74 -12.30 -9.15 -0.85
CA PHE A 74 -11.14 -9.07 -1.73
C PHE A 74 -10.89 -10.41 -2.41
N ASP A 75 -10.44 -10.35 -3.66
CA ASP A 75 -10.07 -11.53 -4.44
C ASP A 75 -8.83 -12.23 -3.90
N GLU A 76 -8.72 -13.52 -4.23
CA GLU A 76 -7.53 -14.32 -3.95
C GLU A 76 -6.28 -13.71 -4.61
N GLY A 77 -5.20 -13.59 -3.82
CA GLY A 77 -3.93 -13.00 -4.25
C GLY A 77 -3.79 -11.50 -3.93
N ILE A 78 -4.80 -10.87 -3.31
CA ILE A 78 -4.67 -9.55 -2.70
C ILE A 78 -4.29 -9.74 -1.23
N SER A 79 -3.22 -9.07 -0.78
CA SER A 79 -2.86 -9.02 0.63
C SER A 79 -3.46 -7.78 1.27
N VAL A 80 -4.29 -7.96 2.30
CA VAL A 80 -5.04 -6.88 2.93
C VAL A 80 -4.77 -6.83 4.41
N LEU A 81 -4.49 -5.62 4.91
CA LEU A 81 -4.55 -5.27 6.31
C LEU A 81 -5.73 -4.33 6.52
N GLN A 82 -6.71 -4.76 7.29
CA GLN A 82 -7.85 -3.95 7.70
C GLN A 82 -7.81 -3.76 9.22
N GLN A 83 -7.91 -2.51 9.67
CA GLN A 83 -7.81 -2.17 11.07
C GLN A 83 -8.80 -1.06 11.43
N GLU A 84 -9.57 -1.27 12.50
CA GLU A 84 -10.32 -0.20 13.15
C GLU A 84 -9.37 0.66 14.00
N VAL A 85 -9.47 1.97 13.83
CA VAL A 85 -8.72 2.96 14.59
C VAL A 85 -9.31 3.03 16.00
N LYS A 86 -8.47 2.75 17.01
CA LYS A 86 -8.85 2.75 18.42
C LYS A 86 -8.36 4.01 19.12
N GLU A 87 -8.93 4.29 20.29
CA GLU A 87 -8.44 5.32 21.22
C GLU A 87 -7.02 5.03 21.75
#